data_AF-A0A7S0SBC2-F1
#
_entry.id   AF-A0A7S0SBC2-F1
#
_cell.length_a   1.000
_cell.length_b   1.000
_cell.length_c   1.000
_cell.angle_alpha   90.00
_cell.angle_beta   90.00
_cell.angle_gamma   90.00
#
_symmetry.space_group_name_H-M   'P 1'
#
loop_
_entity.id
_entity.type
_entity.pdbx_description
1 polymer ?
#
loop_
_entity_poly.entity_id
_entity_poly.type
_entity_poly.pdbx_seq_one_letter_code
_entity_poly.pdbx_strand_id
1 'polypeptide(L)'
;MGMGVTEQVRKMEMDAYSSFLKLAAVTGMSWERDDLCTKLRRELHISNDDHMLIKEKLTEDDRVRNMREAWTQREIVQAAKKARVDAGVPSGGFVAAAAAIKSPK
;
A
#
# COMPACT_ATOMS: atom_id res chain seq x y z
N MET A 1 4.29 -4.08 37.68
CA MET A 1 3.26 -3.00 37.72
C MET A 1 2.79 -2.82 36.28
N GLY A 2 1.48 -2.89 36.01
CA GLY A 2 0.94 -2.69 34.66
C GLY A 2 1.05 -1.22 34.23
N MET A 3 1.08 -0.96 32.92
CA MET A 3 1.10 0.39 32.36
C MET A 3 -0.10 1.21 32.88
N GLY A 4 0.16 2.45 33.31
CA GLY A 4 -0.89 3.38 33.71
C GLY A 4 -1.78 3.78 32.53
N VAL A 5 -2.98 4.30 32.79
CA VAL A 5 -3.94 4.70 31.73
C VAL A 5 -3.32 5.74 30.79
N THR A 6 -2.55 6.69 31.30
CA THR A 6 -1.86 7.71 30.50
C THR A 6 -0.85 7.10 29.53
N GLU A 7 -0.10 6.11 29.98
CA GLU A 7 0.87 5.38 29.17
C GLU A 7 0.17 4.52 28.09
N GLN A 8 -0.97 3.92 28.42
CA GLN A 8 -1.81 3.21 27.45
C GLN A 8 -2.36 4.15 26.37
N VAL A 9 -2.84 5.34 26.75
CA VAL A 9 -3.30 6.36 25.79
C VAL A 9 -2.15 6.80 24.90
N ARG A 10 -0.98 7.11 25.47
CA ARG A 10 0.20 7.51 24.68
C ARG A 10 0.61 6.43 23.68
N LYS A 11 0.53 5.16 24.08
CA LYS A 11 0.79 4.03 23.19
C LYS A 11 -0.23 3.98 22.05
N MET A 12 -1.52 4.14 22.33
CA MET A 12 -2.57 4.15 21.31
C MET A 12 -2.40 5.30 20.30
N GLU A 13 -2.05 6.50 20.77
CA GLU A 13 -1.71 7.64 19.90
C GLU A 13 -0.56 7.29 18.95
N MET A 14 0.53 6.74 19.50
CA MET A 14 1.72 6.35 18.73
C MET A 14 1.42 5.25 17.71
N ASP A 15 0.66 4.23 18.11
CA ASP A 15 0.28 3.10 17.28
C ASP A 15 -0.63 3.54 16.13
N ALA A 16 -1.60 4.42 16.39
CA ALA A 16 -2.49 4.98 15.37
C ALA A 16 -1.71 5.81 14.35
N TYR A 17 -0.83 6.71 14.82
CA TYR A 17 -0.03 7.54 13.93
C TYR A 17 0.95 6.73 13.08
N SER A 18 1.65 5.76 13.71
CA SER A 18 2.57 4.87 13.03
C SER A 18 1.88 4.00 11.97
N SER A 19 0.65 3.55 12.26
CA SER A 19 -0.15 2.77 11.32
C SER A 19 -0.54 3.59 10.09
N PHE A 20 -0.93 4.85 10.29
CA PHE A 20 -1.22 5.77 9.18
C PHE A 20 0.03 6.03 8.32
N LEU A 21 1.18 6.31 8.94
CA LEU A 21 2.42 6.53 8.19
C LEU A 21 2.87 5.28 7.44
N LYS A 22 2.68 4.08 8.00
CA LYS A 22 2.92 2.80 7.30
C LYS A 22 2.05 2.68 6.05
N LEU A 23 0.76 2.97 6.17
CA LEU A 23 -0.18 2.94 5.04
C LEU A 23 0.26 3.92 3.95
N ALA A 24 0.57 5.16 4.32
CA ALA A 24 1.03 6.19 3.39
C ALA A 24 2.38 5.83 2.75
N ALA A 25 3.29 5.20 3.51
CA ALA A 25 4.51 4.66 2.95
C ALA A 25 4.17 3.60 1.88
N VAL A 26 3.38 2.58 2.18
CA VAL A 26 3.07 1.52 1.20
C VAL A 26 2.31 2.03 -0.03
N THR A 27 1.32 2.89 0.18
CA THR A 27 0.35 3.30 -0.86
C THR A 27 0.67 4.64 -1.52
N GLY A 28 1.77 5.29 -1.13
CA GLY A 28 2.21 6.59 -1.64
C GLY A 28 1.72 7.79 -0.80
N MET A 29 2.49 8.87 -0.80
CA MET A 29 2.13 10.11 -0.12
C MET A 29 1.50 11.09 -1.12
N SER A 30 0.20 11.33 -1.02
CA SER A 30 -0.50 12.37 -1.78
C SER A 30 -0.56 13.68 -0.99
N TRP A 31 -0.92 14.77 -1.65
CA TRP A 31 -1.15 16.06 -1.00
C TRP A 31 -2.23 15.98 0.09
N GLU A 32 -3.34 15.28 -0.16
CA GLU A 32 -4.41 15.10 0.83
C GLU A 32 -3.93 14.27 2.03
N ARG A 33 -3.09 13.26 1.79
CA ARG A 33 -2.50 12.45 2.88
C ARG A 33 -1.50 13.25 3.70
N ASP A 34 -0.78 14.19 3.09
CA ASP A 34 0.15 15.08 3.78
C ASP A 34 -0.56 16.10 4.68
N ASP A 35 -1.64 16.71 4.19
CA ASP A 35 -2.50 17.57 5.01
C ASP A 35 -3.13 16.78 6.18
N LEU A 36 -3.63 15.57 5.90
CA LEU A 36 -4.16 14.68 6.95
C LEU A 36 -3.08 14.28 7.96
N CYS A 37 -1.85 13.96 7.51
CA CYS A 37 -0.72 13.65 8.38
C CYS A 37 -0.44 14.79 9.36
N THR A 38 -0.46 16.03 8.87
CA THR A 38 -0.24 17.23 9.69
C THR A 38 -1.32 17.40 10.75
N LYS A 39 -2.60 17.18 10.39
CA LYS A 39 -3.73 17.23 11.34
C LYS A 39 -3.61 16.11 12.38
N LEU A 40 -3.40 14.88 11.93
CA LEU A 40 -3.31 13.70 12.78
C LEU A 40 -2.16 13.79 13.79
N ARG A 41 -1.03 14.37 13.39
CA ARG A 41 0.11 14.61 14.28
C ARG A 41 -0.27 15.47 15.49
N ARG A 42 -1.12 16.49 15.29
CA ARG A 42 -1.57 17.39 16.35
C ARG A 42 -2.62 16.72 17.24
N GLU A 43 -3.62 16.08 16.64
CA GLU A 43 -4.69 15.39 17.35
C GLU A 43 -4.18 14.23 18.23
N LEU A 44 -3.12 13.55 17.80
CA LEU A 44 -2.50 12.43 18.54
C LEU A 44 -1.28 12.87 19.37
N HIS A 45 -1.08 14.17 19.56
CA HIS A 45 0.02 14.73 20.36
C HIS A 45 1.41 14.19 19.99
N ILE A 46 1.67 13.95 18.69
CA ILE A 46 2.94 13.41 18.21
C ILE A 46 3.94 14.55 18.02
N SER A 47 5.11 14.42 18.64
CA SER A 47 6.17 15.41 18.51
C SER A 47 6.79 15.37 17.10
N ASN A 48 7.51 16.42 16.72
CA ASN A 48 8.22 16.41 15.44
C ASN A 48 9.32 15.34 15.41
N ASP A 49 10.01 15.15 16.54
CA ASP A 49 11.07 14.13 16.64
C ASP A 49 10.50 12.73 16.51
N ASP A 50 9.38 12.42 17.18
CA ASP A 50 8.67 11.15 17.02
C ASP A 50 8.25 10.92 15.56
N HIS A 51 7.73 11.96 14.90
CA HIS A 51 7.36 11.88 13.49
C HIS A 51 8.57 11.51 12.60
N MET A 52 9.70 12.17 12.80
CA MET A 52 10.92 11.93 12.02
C MET A 52 11.46 10.52 12.28
N LEU A 53 11.51 10.09 13.55
CA LEU A 53 11.94 8.74 13.94
C LEU A 53 11.06 7.64 13.33
N ILE A 54 9.74 7.84 13.30
CA ILE A 54 8.84 6.88 12.65
C ILE A 54 9.12 6.85 11.14
N LYS A 55 9.24 8.00 10.48
CA LYS A 55 9.54 8.04 9.04
C LYS A 55 10.86 7.37 8.69
N GLU A 56 11.90 7.57 9.48
CA GLU A 56 13.20 6.92 9.31
C GLU A 56 13.06 5.39 9.43
N LYS A 57 12.45 4.90 10.51
CA LYS A 57 12.19 3.47 10.71
C LYS A 57 11.39 2.84 9.56
N LEU A 58 10.40 3.54 9.03
CA LEU A 58 9.60 3.05 7.90
C LEU A 58 10.34 3.04 6.56
N THR A 59 11.34 3.90 6.43
CA THR A 59 12.19 3.94 5.24
C THR A 59 13.15 2.75 5.22
N GLU A 60 13.61 2.32 6.39
CA GLU A 60 14.52 1.18 6.57
C GLU A 60 13.78 -0.17 6.71
N ASP A 61 12.47 -0.18 6.91
CA ASP A 61 11.69 -1.40 7.10
C ASP A 61 11.47 -2.15 5.77
N ASP A 62 12.20 -3.25 5.59
CA ASP A 62 12.08 -4.16 4.44
C ASP A 62 10.65 -4.66 4.23
N ARG A 63 9.83 -4.81 5.30
CA ARG A 63 8.43 -5.22 5.14
C ARG A 63 7.62 -4.13 4.46
N VAL A 64 7.86 -2.87 4.83
CA VAL A 64 7.20 -1.71 4.19
C VAL A 64 7.62 -1.61 2.73
N ARG A 65 8.90 -1.82 2.43
CA ARG A 65 9.41 -1.88 1.06
C ARG A 65 8.73 -2.99 0.24
N ASN A 66 8.72 -4.22 0.75
CA ASN A 66 8.09 -5.36 0.07
C ASN A 66 6.59 -5.14 -0.17
N MET A 67 5.89 -4.57 0.82
CA MET A 67 4.46 -4.24 0.69
C MET A 67 4.23 -3.15 -0.37
N ARG A 68 5.09 -2.12 -0.42
CA ARG A 68 5.04 -1.07 -1.44
C ARG A 68 5.23 -1.66 -2.85
N GLU A 69 6.23 -2.50 -3.04
CA GLU A 69 6.50 -3.16 -4.34
C GLU A 69 5.30 -4.01 -4.79
N ALA A 70 4.72 -4.79 -3.87
CA ALA A 70 3.51 -5.58 -4.14
C ALA A 70 2.29 -4.70 -4.46
N TRP A 71 2.14 -3.55 -3.78
CA TRP A 71 1.07 -2.60 -4.05
C TRP A 71 1.20 -1.99 -5.45
N THR A 72 2.39 -1.52 -5.81
CA THR A 72 2.69 -0.99 -7.15
C THR A 72 2.41 -2.03 -8.24
N GLN A 73 2.84 -3.28 -8.03
CA GLN A 73 2.60 -4.35 -9.00
C GLN A 73 1.10 -4.62 -9.19
N ARG A 74 0.32 -4.59 -8.10
CA ARG A 74 -1.14 -4.71 -8.18
C ARG A 74 -1.74 -3.57 -9.00
N GLU A 75 -1.31 -2.33 -8.79
CA GLU A 75 -1.80 -1.17 -9.55
C GLU A 75 -1.50 -1.28 -11.05
N ILE A 76 -0.29 -1.71 -11.42
CA ILE A 76 0.10 -1.97 -12.82
C ILE A 76 -0.81 -3.02 -13.46
N VAL A 77 -1.02 -4.15 -12.78
CA VAL A 77 -1.87 -5.25 -13.30
C VAL A 77 -3.32 -4.79 -13.47
N GLN A 78 -3.86 -4.01 -12.52
CA GLN A 78 -5.22 -3.48 -12.61
C GLN A 78 -5.36 -2.46 -13.73
N ALA A 79 -4.39 -1.56 -13.90
CA ALA A 79 -4.36 -0.58 -14.98
C ALA A 79 -4.31 -1.29 -16.36
N ALA A 80 -3.46 -2.31 -16.51
CA ALA A 80 -3.37 -3.11 -17.73
C ALA A 80 -4.69 -3.84 -18.02
N LYS A 81 -5.32 -4.43 -17.00
CA LYS A 81 -6.63 -5.09 -17.16
C LYS A 81 -7.70 -4.09 -17.62
N LYS A 82 -7.76 -2.90 -17.01
CA LYS A 82 -8.69 -1.84 -17.40
C LYS A 82 -8.47 -1.40 -18.85
N ALA A 83 -7.22 -1.14 -19.23
CA ALA A 83 -6.87 -0.73 -20.60
C ALA A 83 -7.28 -1.78 -21.65
N ARG A 84 -7.13 -3.08 -21.35
CA ARG A 84 -7.56 -4.17 -22.24
C ARG A 84 -9.08 -4.21 -22.43
N VAL A 85 -9.85 -3.97 -21.35
CA VAL A 85 -11.32 -3.90 -21.41
C VAL A 85 -11.76 -2.69 -22.21
N ASP A 86 -11.16 -1.52 -21.98
CA ASP A 86 -11.45 -0.29 -22.73
C ASP A 86 -11.11 -0.44 -24.24
N ALA A 87 -10.09 -1.23 -24.56
CA ALA A 87 -9.72 -1.58 -25.94
C ALA A 87 -10.63 -2.65 -26.60
N GLY A 88 -11.65 -3.14 -25.89
CA GLY A 88 -12.60 -4.11 -26.43
C GLY A 88 -12.03 -5.50 -26.68
N VAL A 89 -10.87 -5.84 -26.10
CA VAL A 89 -10.24 -7.16 -26.26
C VAL A 89 -10.90 -8.14 -25.27
N PRO A 90 -11.69 -9.13 -25.73
CA PRO A 90 -12.37 -10.05 -24.83
C PRO A 90 -11.35 -10.90 -24.06
N SER A 91 -11.59 -11.06 -22.75
CA SER A 91 -10.72 -11.82 -21.85
C SER A 91 -10.78 -13.35 -22.05
N GLY A 92 -11.65 -13.83 -22.95
CA GLY A 92 -11.79 -15.25 -23.29
C GLY A 92 -11.65 -15.45 -24.79
N GLY A 93 -10.49 -15.91 -25.23
CA GLY A 93 -10.19 -16.08 -26.65
C GLY A 93 -8.93 -16.91 -26.93
N PHE A 94 -8.66 -17.95 -26.14
CA PHE A 94 -7.92 -19.09 -26.68
C PHE A 94 -8.95 -20.00 -27.35
N VAL A 95 -9.29 -19.72 -28.61
CA VAL A 95 -9.83 -20.77 -29.47
C VAL A 95 -8.63 -21.63 -29.83
N ALA A 96 -8.62 -22.87 -29.35
CA ALA A 96 -7.67 -23.90 -29.72
C ALA A 96 -7.71 -24.10 -31.25
N ALA A 97 -6.83 -23.41 -31.98
CA ALA A 97 -6.64 -23.60 -33.41
C ALA A 97 -5.29 -24.29 -33.66
N ALA A 98 -5.19 -25.57 -33.25
CA ALA A 98 -4.13 -26.47 -33.70
C ALA A 98 -4.53 -27.94 -33.50
N ALA A 99 -5.71 -28.33 -33.97
CA ALA A 99 -6.11 -29.73 -34.12
C ALA A 99 -6.48 -30.01 -35.59
N ALA A 100 -5.53 -29.82 -36.50
CA ALA A 100 -5.68 -30.22 -37.89
C ALA A 100 -4.32 -30.34 -38.60
N ILE A 101 -3.41 -31.18 -38.10
CA ILE A 101 -2.37 -31.74 -38.96
C ILE A 101 -2.82 -33.16 -39.29
N LYS A 102 -3.39 -33.25 -40.50
CA LYS A 102 -3.87 -34.46 -41.15
C LYS A 102 -2.84 -35.58 -41.06
N SER A 103 -3.27 -36.76 -40.62
CA SER A 103 -2.66 -38.01 -41.09
C SER A 103 -2.91 -38.14 -42.59
N PRO A 104 -1.92 -38.64 -43.35
CA PRO A 104 -2.25 -39.60 -44.39
C PRO A 104 -1.38 -40.86 -44.32
N LYS A 105 -2.09 -41.94 -44.66
CA LYS A 105 -1.73 -43.34 -44.94
C LYS A 105 -0.30 -43.64 -45.33
#